data_AF-A0A5A5RDD7-F1
#
_entry.id   AF-A0A5A5RDD7-F1
#
_cell.length_a   1.000
_cell.length_b   1.000
_cell.length_c   1.000
_cell.angle_alpha   90.00
_cell.angle_beta   90.00
_cell.angle_gamma   90.00
#
_symmetry.space_group_name_H-M   'P 1'
#
loop_
_entity.id
_entity.type
_entity.pdbx_description
1 polymer ?
#
loop_
_entity_poly.entity_id
_entity_poly.type
_entity_poly.pdbx_seq_one_letter_code
_entity_poly.pdbx_strand_id
1 'polypeptide(L)'
;MPKIETKKLLVEGAEELRVIPQLMAANGVTWNRGEEPLNIINCDGVENLLKPKYISTQLKTPNGLTHLGIIIDADEEPDNR
;
A
#
# COMPACT_ATOMS: atom_id res chain seq x y z
N MET A 1 -23.53 -3.14 5.18
CA MET A 1 -22.51 -4.15 4.78
C MET A 1 -21.15 -3.48 4.94
N PRO A 2 -20.11 -4.16 5.46
CA PRO A 2 -18.77 -3.57 5.52
C PRO A 2 -18.30 -3.22 4.11
N LYS A 3 -17.62 -2.07 3.96
CA LYS A 3 -17.02 -1.64 2.69
C LYS A 3 -16.01 -2.69 2.25
N ILE A 4 -16.22 -3.27 1.07
CA ILE A 4 -15.28 -4.25 0.51
C ILE A 4 -14.08 -3.47 -0.04
N GLU A 5 -12.91 -3.69 0.55
CA GLU A 5 -11.67 -3.09 0.09
C GLU A 5 -11.11 -3.85 -1.10
N THR A 6 -11.53 -3.44 -2.30
CA THR A 6 -11.18 -4.12 -3.55
C THR A 6 -9.81 -3.70 -4.11
N LYS A 7 -9.18 -2.66 -3.56
CA LYS A 7 -7.86 -2.15 -3.97
C LYS A 7 -6.97 -2.00 -2.76
N LYS A 8 -5.76 -2.55 -2.84
CA LYS A 8 -4.74 -2.46 -1.78
C LYS A 8 -3.44 -1.91 -2.33
N LEU A 9 -2.74 -1.13 -1.52
CA LEU A 9 -1.38 -0.65 -1.76
C LEU A 9 -0.52 -1.05 -0.57
N LEU A 10 0.45 -1.92 -0.80
CA LEU A 10 1.48 -2.25 0.20
C LEU A 10 2.57 -1.20 0.12
N VAL A 11 2.92 -0.61 1.27
CA VAL A 11 3.98 0.40 1.38
C VAL A 11 4.99 -0.04 2.42
N GLU A 12 6.22 0.41 2.25
CA GLU A 12 7.32 0.04 3.13
C GLU A 12 7.18 0.66 4.53
N GLY A 13 6.83 1.95 4.61
CA GLY A 13 6.87 2.70 5.85
C GLY A 13 5.61 3.50 6.15
N ALA A 14 5.69 4.27 7.23
CA ALA A 14 4.60 5.11 7.69
C ALA A 14 4.49 6.43 6.91
N GLU A 15 5.55 6.85 6.21
CA GLU A 15 5.57 8.10 5.46
C GLU A 15 4.57 8.07 4.30
N GLU A 16 4.52 6.97 3.57
CA GLU A 16 3.61 6.79 2.43
C GLU A 16 2.14 6.90 2.86
N LEU A 17 1.80 6.51 4.10
CA LEU A 17 0.44 6.67 4.65
C LEU A 17 -0.02 8.13 4.65
N ARG A 18 0.93 9.07 4.72
CA ARG A 18 0.67 10.52 4.71
C ARG A 18 0.85 11.13 3.32
N VAL A 19 1.89 10.73 2.59
CA VAL A 19 2.28 11.33 1.31
C VAL A 19 1.38 10.89 0.17
N ILE A 20 1.02 9.60 0.09
CA ILE A 20 0.19 9.07 -1.01
C ILE A 20 -1.19 9.75 -1.09
N PRO A 21 -1.94 9.92 0.02
CA PRO A 21 -3.20 10.65 -0.02
C PRO A 21 -3.06 12.08 -0.56
N GLN A 22 -1.99 12.78 -0.21
CA GLN A 22 -1.72 14.15 -0.66
C GLN A 22 -1.42 14.19 -2.16
N LEU A 23 -0.55 13.30 -2.65
CA LEU A 23 -0.22 13.20 -4.07
C LEU A 23 -1.44 12.81 -4.91
N MET A 24 -2.25 11.87 -4.43
CA MET A 24 -3.48 11.47 -5.10
C MET A 24 -4.48 12.62 -5.19
N ALA A 25 -4.70 13.35 -4.10
CA ALA A 25 -5.56 14.53 -4.08
C ALA A 25 -5.04 15.63 -5.02
N ALA A 26 -3.74 15.90 -5.02
CA ALA A 26 -3.10 16.87 -5.92
C ALA A 26 -3.24 16.51 -7.40
N ASN A 27 -3.46 15.23 -7.72
CA ASN A 27 -3.66 14.73 -9.08
C ASN A 27 -5.13 14.37 -9.38
N GLY A 28 -6.07 14.96 -8.65
CA GLY A 28 -7.51 14.87 -8.95
C GLY A 28 -8.20 13.60 -8.45
N VAL A 29 -7.55 12.79 -7.62
CA VAL A 29 -8.19 11.64 -6.97
C VAL A 29 -8.63 12.02 -5.56
N THR A 30 -9.93 12.11 -5.35
CA THR A 30 -10.51 12.49 -4.06
C THR A 30 -10.18 11.45 -2.97
N TRP A 31 -9.67 11.92 -1.83
CA TRP A 31 -9.37 11.10 -0.66
C TRP A 31 -10.22 11.53 0.54
N ASN A 32 -11.46 11.06 0.58
CA ASN A 32 -12.40 11.34 1.66
C ASN A 32 -12.28 10.27 2.75
N ARG A 33 -12.28 10.68 4.03
CA ARG A 33 -12.24 9.74 5.16
C ARG A 33 -13.50 8.85 5.16
N GLY A 34 -13.30 7.53 5.22
CA GLY A 34 -14.36 6.51 5.08
C GLY A 34 -14.68 6.13 3.63
N GLU A 35 -14.30 6.96 2.67
CA GLU A 35 -14.50 6.77 1.23
C GLU A 35 -13.16 6.73 0.48
N GLU A 36 -12.10 6.26 1.17
CA GLU A 36 -10.78 6.13 0.59
C GLU A 36 -10.86 5.24 -0.67
N PRO A 37 -10.17 5.64 -1.76
CA PRO A 37 -10.23 4.93 -3.04
C PRO A 37 -9.51 3.59 -3.03
N LEU A 38 -8.62 3.37 -2.05
CA LEU A 38 -7.88 2.14 -1.80
C LEU A 38 -7.44 2.07 -0.34
N ASN A 39 -7.11 0.86 0.13
CA ASN A 39 -6.50 0.66 1.45
C ASN A 39 -4.97 0.64 1.34
N ILE A 40 -4.28 1.46 2.15
CA ILE A 40 -2.82 1.46 2.25
C ILE A 40 -2.40 0.66 3.48
N ILE A 41 -1.53 -0.32 3.28
CA ILE A 41 -1.01 -1.20 4.33
C ILE A 41 0.48 -0.93 4.49
N ASN A 42 0.87 -0.36 5.63
CA ASN A 42 2.26 -0.27 6.02
C ASN A 42 2.79 -1.66 6.39
N CYS A 43 3.86 -2.09 5.71
CA CYS A 43 4.51 -3.37 5.94
C CYS A 43 5.58 -3.31 7.04
N ASP A 44 5.94 -2.13 7.54
CA ASP A 44 6.95 -1.93 8.59
C ASP A 44 8.31 -2.48 8.17
N GLY A 45 8.81 -2.00 7.03
CA GLY A 45 10.07 -2.43 6.41
C GLY A 45 9.90 -3.43 5.25
N VAL A 46 10.81 -3.36 4.28
CA VAL A 46 10.82 -4.22 3.10
C VAL A 46 10.95 -5.71 3.44
N GLU A 47 11.62 -6.05 4.54
CA GLU A 47 11.80 -7.43 4.99
C GLU A 47 10.47 -8.14 5.26
N ASN A 48 9.47 -7.41 5.75
CA ASN A 48 8.13 -7.92 6.01
C ASN A 48 7.36 -8.17 4.72
N LEU A 49 7.54 -7.32 3.72
CA LEU A 49 6.96 -7.48 2.40
C LEU A 49 7.54 -8.69 1.67
N LEU A 50 8.84 -8.94 1.84
CA LEU A 50 9.58 -10.05 1.25
C LEU A 50 9.42 -11.38 2.00
N LYS A 51 8.72 -11.40 3.14
CA LYS A 51 8.44 -12.65 3.87
C LYS A 51 7.82 -13.69 2.92
N PRO A 52 8.26 -14.96 2.99
CA PRO A 52 7.76 -16.00 2.10
C PRO A 52 6.23 -16.02 2.06
N LYS A 53 5.70 -16.00 0.83
CA LYS A 53 4.26 -16.04 0.53
C LYS A 53 3.43 -14.84 0.99
N TYR A 54 4.02 -13.77 1.55
CA TYR A 54 3.25 -12.60 2.02
C TYR A 54 2.44 -11.96 0.87
N ILE A 55 3.10 -11.56 -0.21
CA ILE A 55 2.44 -10.99 -1.41
C ILE A 55 1.39 -11.98 -1.98
N SER A 56 1.75 -13.26 -2.08
CA SER A 56 0.83 -14.28 -2.61
C SER A 56 -0.41 -14.49 -1.73
N THR A 57 -0.29 -14.25 -0.43
CA THR A 57 -1.40 -14.30 0.53
C THR A 57 -2.32 -13.10 0.35
N GLN A 58 -1.76 -11.91 0.11
CA GLN A 58 -2.56 -10.72 -0.19
C GLN A 58 -3.42 -10.94 -1.45
N LEU A 59 -2.85 -11.53 -2.51
CA LEU A 59 -3.57 -11.87 -3.75
C LEU A 59 -4.70 -12.90 -3.55
N LYS A 60 -4.54 -13.82 -2.61
CA LYS A 60 -5.51 -14.88 -2.32
C LYS A 60 -6.57 -14.48 -1.30
N THR A 61 -6.53 -13.26 -0.78
CA THR A 61 -7.49 -12.80 0.22
C THR A 61 -8.90 -12.84 -0.40
N PRO A 62 -9.86 -13.58 0.18
CA PRO A 62 -11.14 -13.93 -0.46
C PRO A 62 -12.13 -12.77 -0.68
N ASN A 63 -11.72 -11.51 -0.55
CA ASN A 63 -12.61 -10.36 -0.47
C ASN A 63 -12.74 -9.57 -1.80
N GLY A 64 -12.62 -10.23 -2.95
CA GLY A 64 -12.80 -9.55 -4.24
C GLY A 64 -11.74 -8.49 -4.54
N LEU A 65 -10.49 -8.73 -4.10
CA LEU A 65 -9.35 -7.89 -4.47
C LEU A 65 -9.23 -7.85 -6.00
N THR A 66 -9.25 -6.65 -6.56
CA THR A 66 -9.13 -6.40 -8.00
C THR A 66 -7.75 -5.88 -8.38
N HIS A 67 -7.09 -5.16 -7.47
CA HIS A 67 -5.79 -4.53 -7.69
C HIS A 67 -4.93 -4.65 -6.42
N LEU A 68 -3.68 -5.06 -6.60
CA LEU A 68 -2.63 -5.00 -5.59
C LEU A 68 -1.49 -4.14 -6.14
N GLY A 69 -1.26 -2.99 -5.53
CA GLY A 69 -0.08 -2.15 -5.77
C GLY A 69 0.98 -2.39 -4.70
N ILE A 70 2.23 -2.13 -5.06
CA ILE A 70 3.38 -2.19 -4.16
C ILE A 70 4.22 -0.94 -4.43
N ILE A 71 4.57 -0.20 -3.37
CA ILE A 71 5.58 0.85 -3.38
C ILE A 71 6.63 0.44 -2.35
N ILE A 72 7.87 0.39 -2.81
CA ILE A 72 9.06 0.16 -1.99
C ILE A 72 10.07 1.21 -2.40
N ASP A 73 10.93 1.58 -1.46
CA ASP A 73 12.09 2.37 -1.84
C ASP A 73 12.99 1.52 -2.76
N ALA A 74 13.64 2.19 -3.71
CA ALA A 74 14.55 1.50 -4.61
C ALA A 74 15.77 0.95 -3.87
N ASP A 75 15.99 1.40 -2.62
CA ASP A 75 17.12 1.04 -1.74
C ASP A 75 18.37 0.73 -2.55
N GLU A 76 18.84 1.76 -3.25
CA GLU A 76 20.23 1.79 -3.67
C GLU A 76 20.98 2.22 -2.41
N GLU A 77 21.98 1.45 -1.95
CA GLU A 77 22.85 1.90 -0.87
C GLU A 77 23.11 3.41 -1.04
N PRO A 78 22.83 4.29 -0.07
CA PRO A 78 23.10 5.71 -0.28
C PRO A 78 24.62 6.02 -0.28
N ASP A 79 25.47 4.97 -0.46
CA ASP A 79 26.92 4.76 -0.22
C ASP A 79 27.35 4.70 1.27
N ASN A 80 27.34 3.51 1.90
CA ASN A 80 27.70 3.30 3.34
C ASN A 80 26.85 4.10 4.35
N ARG A 81 26.82 3.65 5.62
CA ARG A 81 26.08 4.30 6.72
C ARG A 81 26.68 5.63 7.16
#